data_AF-A0A6B1Y116-F1
#
_entry.id   AF-A0A6B1Y116-F1
#
_cell.length_a   1.000
_cell.length_b   1.000
_cell.length_c   1.000
_cell.angle_alpha   90.00
_cell.angle_beta   90.00
_cell.angle_gamma   90.00
#
_symmetry.space_group_name_H-M   'P 1'
#
loop_
_entity.id
_entity.type
_entity.pdbx_description
1 polymer ?
#
loop_
_entity_poly.entity_id
_entity_poly.type
_entity_poly.pdbx_seq_one_letter_code
_entity_poly.pdbx_strand_id
1 'polypeptide(L)'
;MYKNKKTRPAARTVGCLFALGALGLGSAAHAAEAFSPNSKWMLGDWGGKRTELLEKGYDFKLEYVGEAAANLDGGYDDDKTGRYTDQFALGVHMDLEKILGWKATEFQFTVTERNGKNLSNDRIGDPRAGHISSVQEVWGRGQTWRLTQLWLKQQYFDGALDVKFGRFGEGEDFNSFPCDFQNLAFCGSQVGNWAGSIWYNWPVSQWALRVKYN
;
A
#
# COMPACT_ATOMS: atom_id res chain seq x y z
N MET A 1 -50.85 11.78 -85.96
CA MET A 1 -51.59 13.04 -85.72
C MET A 1 -52.91 12.70 -85.03
N TYR A 2 -52.98 12.68 -83.69
CA TYR A 2 -54.21 12.94 -82.92
C TYR A 2 -53.88 13.15 -81.43
N LYS A 3 -54.70 13.97 -80.81
CA LYS A 3 -54.48 14.87 -79.67
C LYS A 3 -54.45 14.22 -78.27
N ASN A 4 -53.61 14.81 -77.41
CA ASN A 4 -53.81 15.25 -76.01
C ASN A 4 -54.84 14.52 -75.11
N LYS A 5 -54.42 14.20 -73.88
CA LYS A 5 -55.14 14.58 -72.65
C LYS A 5 -54.18 14.70 -71.46
N LYS A 6 -54.21 15.87 -70.82
CA LYS A 6 -53.58 16.21 -69.53
C LYS A 6 -54.40 15.64 -68.38
N THR A 7 -53.74 15.15 -67.33
CA THR A 7 -54.17 15.26 -65.91
C THR A 7 -52.94 15.17 -64.99
N ARG A 8 -52.73 16.21 -64.17
CA ARG A 8 -52.04 16.15 -62.85
C ARG A 8 -53.15 16.01 -61.76
N PRO A 9 -52.90 15.82 -60.44
CA PRO A 9 -51.65 15.78 -59.65
C PRO A 9 -51.62 14.63 -58.59
N ALA A 10 -50.53 14.47 -57.83
CA ALA A 10 -50.58 14.18 -56.38
C ALA A 10 -49.17 14.16 -55.77
N ALA A 11 -49.00 14.92 -54.70
CA ALA A 11 -47.82 15.02 -53.87
C ALA A 11 -47.49 13.69 -53.14
N ARG A 12 -46.20 13.40 -52.98
CA ARG A 12 -45.70 12.49 -51.93
C ARG A 12 -44.43 13.06 -51.30
N THR A 13 -44.66 13.59 -50.11
CA THR A 13 -43.95 13.33 -48.85
C THR A 13 -42.43 13.49 -48.78
N VAL A 14 -42.07 14.51 -48.00
CA VAL A 14 -40.82 14.81 -47.31
C VAL A 14 -40.20 13.56 -46.65
N GLY A 15 -38.93 13.29 -46.94
CA GLY A 15 -38.07 12.42 -46.15
C GLY A 15 -37.05 13.26 -45.38
N CYS A 16 -37.31 13.50 -44.10
CA CYS A 16 -36.36 14.13 -43.18
C CYS A 16 -35.25 13.12 -42.84
N LEU A 17 -34.00 13.44 -43.21
CA LEU A 17 -32.79 12.80 -42.71
C LEU A 17 -32.47 13.38 -41.33
N PHE A 18 -32.77 12.64 -40.26
CA PHE A 18 -32.21 12.87 -38.93
C PHE A 18 -30.95 12.03 -38.78
N ALA A 19 -29.78 12.67 -38.87
CA ALA A 19 -28.53 12.11 -38.38
C ALA A 19 -28.40 12.48 -36.90
N LEU A 20 -28.74 11.55 -35.99
CA LEU A 20 -28.36 11.68 -34.58
C LEU A 20 -26.86 11.43 -34.45
N GLY A 21 -26.12 12.48 -34.13
CA GLY A 21 -24.73 12.36 -33.68
C GLY A 21 -24.68 11.60 -32.36
N ALA A 22 -23.93 10.51 -32.34
CA ALA A 22 -23.59 9.79 -31.12
C ALA A 22 -22.76 10.71 -30.22
N LEU A 23 -23.39 11.24 -29.17
CA LEU A 23 -22.70 11.83 -28.03
C LEU A 23 -21.88 10.71 -27.40
N GLY A 24 -20.55 10.84 -27.52
CA GLY A 24 -19.61 9.97 -26.84
C GLY A 24 -19.95 9.92 -25.36
N LEU A 25 -20.33 8.73 -24.90
CA LEU A 25 -20.18 8.35 -23.51
C LEU A 25 -18.68 8.35 -23.24
N GLY A 26 -18.14 9.53 -22.93
CA GLY A 26 -16.87 9.62 -22.25
C GLY A 26 -17.02 8.75 -21.02
N SER A 27 -16.25 7.67 -20.95
CA SER A 27 -16.07 6.94 -19.72
C SER A 27 -15.58 7.96 -18.70
N ALA A 28 -16.49 8.46 -17.86
CA ALA A 28 -16.07 9.02 -16.59
C ALA A 28 -15.36 7.86 -15.92
N ALA A 29 -14.03 7.85 -16.00
CA ALA A 29 -13.22 7.04 -15.13
C ALA A 29 -13.78 7.32 -13.74
N HIS A 30 -14.45 6.34 -13.15
CA HIS A 30 -15.13 6.52 -11.88
C HIS A 30 -14.04 6.92 -10.89
N ALA A 31 -13.98 8.22 -10.57
CA ALA A 31 -13.09 8.73 -9.56
C ALA A 31 -13.37 7.95 -8.29
N ALA A 32 -12.34 7.40 -7.67
CA ALA A 32 -12.50 6.72 -6.40
C ALA A 32 -12.87 7.80 -5.36
N GLU A 33 -14.15 7.89 -5.01
CA GLU A 33 -14.63 8.85 -4.03
C GLU A 33 -14.05 8.56 -2.64
N ALA A 34 -13.88 9.61 -1.84
CA ALA A 34 -13.47 9.47 -0.45
C ALA A 34 -14.50 8.65 0.33
N PHE A 35 -14.00 7.76 1.20
CA PHE A 35 -14.80 6.83 2.01
C PHE A 35 -15.67 5.85 1.22
N SER A 36 -15.44 5.70 -0.09
CA SER A 36 -16.11 4.67 -0.89
C SER A 36 -15.71 3.26 -0.41
N PRO A 37 -16.66 2.34 -0.18
CA PRO A 37 -16.37 1.00 0.33
C PRO A 37 -15.59 0.14 -0.66
N ASN A 38 -15.59 0.51 -1.95
CA ASN A 38 -14.85 -0.19 -3.00
C ASN A 38 -13.48 0.45 -3.28
N SER A 39 -13.16 1.57 -2.61
CA SER A 39 -11.86 2.23 -2.77
C SER A 39 -10.81 1.55 -1.90
N LYS A 40 -9.65 1.25 -2.49
CA LYS A 40 -8.45 0.83 -1.74
C LYS A 40 -7.81 1.97 -0.93
N TRP A 41 -8.32 3.19 -1.07
CA TRP A 41 -7.82 4.39 -0.40
C TRP A 41 -8.95 5.09 0.35
N MET A 42 -8.79 5.28 1.67
CA MET A 42 -9.80 5.95 2.50
C MET A 42 -10.16 7.35 1.99
N LEU A 43 -9.18 8.13 1.53
CA LEU A 43 -9.39 9.48 0.99
C LEU A 43 -9.67 9.50 -0.52
N GLY A 44 -9.93 8.34 -1.12
CA GLY A 44 -10.17 8.21 -2.54
C GLY A 44 -8.94 8.55 -3.39
N ASP A 45 -9.21 8.97 -4.62
CA ASP A 45 -8.21 9.39 -5.61
C ASP A 45 -8.09 10.92 -5.79
N TRP A 46 -8.70 11.69 -4.89
CA TRP A 46 -8.68 13.15 -4.89
C TRP A 46 -9.23 13.76 -6.20
N GLY A 47 -10.33 13.21 -6.71
CA GLY A 47 -10.94 13.66 -7.96
C GLY A 47 -10.07 13.31 -9.17
N GLY A 48 -9.43 12.14 -9.14
CA GLY A 48 -8.53 11.63 -10.18
C GLY A 48 -7.07 12.08 -10.05
N LYS A 49 -6.74 13.05 -9.19
CA LYS A 49 -5.36 13.57 -9.09
C LYS A 49 -4.36 12.52 -8.59
N ARG A 50 -4.77 11.66 -7.66
CA ARG A 50 -3.94 10.54 -7.19
C ARG A 50 -3.67 9.55 -8.31
N THR A 51 -4.68 9.24 -9.12
CA THR A 51 -4.58 8.35 -10.27
C THR A 51 -3.64 8.92 -11.33
N GLU A 52 -3.74 10.21 -11.64
CA GLU A 52 -2.82 10.92 -12.54
C GLU A 52 -1.36 10.83 -12.05
N LEU A 53 -1.12 11.00 -10.75
CA LEU A 53 0.21 10.89 -10.16
C LEU A 53 0.74 9.45 -10.27
N LEU A 54 -0.10 8.46 -10.01
CA LEU A 54 0.25 7.04 -10.14
C LEU A 54 0.62 6.68 -11.59
N GLU A 55 -0.14 7.18 -12.56
CA GLU A 55 0.15 7.01 -13.99
C GLU A 55 1.50 7.64 -14.37
N LYS A 56 1.84 8.78 -13.76
CA LYS A 56 3.15 9.47 -13.90
C LYS A 56 4.29 8.82 -13.11
N GLY A 57 4.03 7.74 -12.38
CA GLY A 57 5.03 6.97 -11.65
C GLY A 57 5.19 7.35 -10.18
N TYR A 58 4.27 8.11 -9.58
CA TYR A 58 4.31 8.48 -8.16
C TYR A 58 3.17 7.82 -7.38
N ASP A 59 3.49 6.87 -6.51
CA ASP A 59 2.53 6.22 -5.61
C ASP A 59 2.75 6.68 -4.16
N PHE A 60 1.90 7.59 -3.69
CA PHE A 60 1.92 8.08 -2.32
C PHE A 60 1.08 7.19 -1.40
N LYS A 61 1.62 6.85 -0.23
CA LYS A 61 0.98 5.97 0.76
C LYS A 61 0.94 6.65 2.13
N LEU A 62 -0.23 6.52 2.75
CA LEU A 62 -0.47 6.76 4.17
C LEU A 62 -1.19 5.52 4.68
N GLU A 63 -0.49 4.73 5.47
CA GLU A 63 -0.99 3.49 6.05
C GLU A 63 -1.05 3.63 7.57
N TYR A 64 -1.99 2.92 8.16
CA TYR A 64 -2.22 2.91 9.59
C TYR A 64 -2.47 1.49 10.06
N VAL A 65 -1.79 1.09 11.13
CA VAL A 65 -2.02 -0.16 11.84
C VAL A 65 -2.24 0.18 13.31
N GLY A 66 -3.31 -0.33 13.90
CA GLY A 66 -3.63 -0.12 15.31
C GLY A 66 -4.04 -1.43 15.96
N GLU A 67 -3.46 -1.72 17.12
CA GLU A 67 -3.65 -2.99 17.82
C GLU A 67 -4.02 -2.75 19.28
N ALA A 68 -5.13 -3.36 19.69
CA ALA A 68 -5.60 -3.36 21.06
C ALA A 68 -5.46 -4.75 21.68
N ALA A 69 -5.03 -4.82 22.93
CA ALA A 69 -4.94 -6.06 23.68
C ALA A 69 -5.41 -5.87 25.12
N ALA A 70 -6.04 -6.89 25.70
CA ALA A 70 -6.40 -6.93 27.11
C ALA A 70 -6.10 -8.30 27.73
N ASN A 71 -5.67 -8.34 28.99
CA ASN A 71 -5.52 -9.58 29.74
C ASN A 71 -6.87 -9.97 30.36
N LEU A 72 -7.41 -11.10 29.92
CA LEU A 72 -8.71 -11.60 30.40
C LEU A 72 -8.56 -12.52 31.62
N ASP A 73 -7.49 -13.31 31.61
CA ASP A 73 -7.13 -14.28 32.64
C ASP A 73 -5.61 -14.59 32.59
N GLY A 74 -5.02 -14.91 33.74
CA GLY A 74 -3.60 -15.27 33.87
C GLY A 74 -2.60 -14.14 33.54
N GLY A 75 -1.37 -14.54 33.23
CA GLY A 75 -0.21 -13.63 33.12
C GLY A 75 0.59 -13.55 34.44
N TYR A 76 1.72 -12.85 34.41
CA TYR A 76 2.52 -12.60 35.62
C TYR A 76 1.78 -11.66 36.59
N ASP A 77 1.16 -10.61 36.04
CA ASP A 77 0.27 -9.70 36.75
C ASP A 77 -1.15 -9.87 36.20
N ASP A 78 -2.04 -10.39 37.05
CA ASP A 78 -3.42 -10.75 36.71
C ASP A 78 -4.41 -9.58 36.87
N ASP A 79 -3.96 -8.38 37.26
CA ASP A 79 -4.81 -7.20 37.28
C ASP A 79 -5.19 -6.76 35.84
N LYS A 80 -6.49 -6.60 35.62
CA LYS A 80 -7.08 -6.53 34.28
C LYS A 80 -6.92 -5.14 33.70
N THR A 81 -6.41 -5.07 32.47
CA THR A 81 -6.26 -3.79 31.77
C THR A 81 -6.25 -3.96 30.26
N GLY A 82 -6.45 -2.85 29.55
CA GLY A 82 -6.25 -2.74 28.12
C GLY A 82 -4.98 -1.98 27.79
N ARG A 83 -4.32 -2.35 26.70
CA ARG A 83 -3.23 -1.60 26.08
C ARG A 83 -3.49 -1.42 24.60
N TYR A 84 -2.92 -0.35 24.07
CA TYR A 84 -3.08 0.08 22.71
C TYR A 84 -1.73 0.56 22.17
N THR A 85 -1.45 0.20 20.92
CA THR A 85 -0.28 0.66 20.18
C THR A 85 -0.62 0.77 18.70
N ASP A 86 0.05 1.68 18.00
CA ASP A 86 -0.20 1.93 16.59
C ASP A 86 1.08 2.24 15.81
N GLN A 87 0.92 2.30 14.49
CA GLN A 87 1.91 2.77 13.55
C GLN A 87 1.24 3.57 12.43
N PHE A 88 1.82 4.74 12.13
CA PHE A 88 1.64 5.40 10.84
C PHE A 88 2.83 5.10 9.93
N ALA A 89 2.55 4.84 8.65
CA ALA A 89 3.58 4.75 7.62
C ALA A 89 3.27 5.77 6.51
N LEU A 90 4.20 6.69 6.30
CA LEU A 90 4.16 7.73 5.27
C LEU A 90 5.22 7.40 4.24
N GLY A 91 4.82 7.13 3.00
CA GLY A 91 5.76 6.72 1.97
C GLY A 91 5.43 7.21 0.57
N VAL A 92 6.44 7.14 -0.29
CA VAL A 92 6.32 7.31 -1.73
C VAL A 92 7.11 6.21 -2.42
N HIS A 93 6.45 5.54 -3.35
CA HIS A 93 7.08 4.64 -4.31
C HIS A 93 7.14 5.34 -5.67
N MET A 94 8.30 5.30 -6.31
CA MET A 94 8.56 6.01 -7.55
C MET A 94 9.05 5.07 -8.66
N ASP A 95 8.37 5.09 -9.79
CA ASP A 95 8.78 4.48 -11.06
C ASP A 95 9.70 5.45 -11.80
N LEU A 96 11.01 5.23 -11.69
CA LEU A 96 12.00 6.13 -12.28
C LEU A 96 12.17 5.95 -13.79
N GLU A 97 11.60 4.89 -14.37
CA GLU A 97 11.52 4.76 -15.83
C GLU A 97 10.56 5.80 -16.38
N LYS A 98 9.39 5.95 -15.77
CA LYS A 98 8.42 6.99 -16.15
C LYS A 98 8.91 8.40 -15.82
N ILE A 99 9.56 8.57 -14.66
CA ILE A 99 9.92 9.90 -14.16
C ILE A 99 11.21 10.43 -14.80
N LEU A 100 12.24 9.58 -14.93
CA LEU A 100 13.60 9.98 -15.34
C LEU A 100 14.11 9.24 -16.58
N GLY A 101 13.35 8.27 -17.12
CA GLY A 101 13.82 7.39 -18.21
C GLY A 101 14.81 6.32 -17.76
N TRP A 102 14.96 6.09 -16.45
CA TRP A 102 15.88 5.09 -15.92
C TRP A 102 15.26 3.70 -16.03
N LYS A 103 15.65 2.96 -17.07
CA LYS A 103 15.08 1.64 -17.40
C LYS A 103 15.01 0.72 -16.18
N ALA A 104 13.82 0.17 -15.95
CA ALA A 104 13.48 -0.78 -14.90
C ALA A 104 14.02 -0.40 -13.51
N THR A 105 13.91 0.89 -13.17
CA THR A 105 14.43 1.43 -11.92
C THR A 105 13.30 1.98 -11.04
N GLU A 106 13.33 1.61 -9.76
CA GLU A 106 12.38 2.02 -8.74
C GLU A 106 13.10 2.70 -7.57
N PHE A 107 12.41 3.64 -6.93
CA PHE A 107 12.84 4.23 -5.67
C PHE A 107 11.73 4.13 -4.62
N GLN A 108 12.11 3.87 -3.37
CA GLN A 108 11.21 3.85 -2.24
C GLN A 108 11.72 4.76 -1.13
N PHE A 109 10.82 5.55 -0.57
CA PHE A 109 11.04 6.28 0.67
C PHE A 109 9.85 6.08 1.59
N THR A 110 10.10 5.67 2.84
CA THR A 110 9.07 5.49 3.85
C THR A 110 9.60 5.90 5.21
N VAL A 111 8.81 6.70 5.92
CA VAL A 111 9.00 7.05 7.33
C VAL A 111 7.84 6.49 8.12
N THR A 112 8.13 5.88 9.26
CA THR A 112 7.10 5.41 10.17
C THR A 112 7.17 6.10 11.51
N GLU A 113 6.04 6.25 12.16
CA GLU A 113 5.91 6.63 13.56
C GLU A 113 5.16 5.52 14.27
N ARG A 114 5.63 5.10 15.45
CA ARG A 114 4.94 4.13 16.31
C ARG A 114 4.66 4.79 17.65
N ASN A 115 3.47 4.59 18.21
CA ASN A 115 3.13 5.09 19.53
C ASN A 115 2.36 4.04 20.34
N GLY A 116 2.36 4.21 21.68
CA GLY A 116 1.56 3.39 22.60
C GLY A 116 2.35 2.39 23.45
N LYS A 117 1.61 1.45 24.04
CA LYS A 117 2.08 0.52 25.08
C LYS A 117 1.76 -0.93 24.73
N ASN A 118 2.51 -1.86 25.31
CA ASN A 118 2.39 -3.29 25.06
C ASN A 118 1.89 -4.03 26.30
N LEU A 119 0.81 -4.79 26.15
CA LEU A 119 0.30 -5.65 27.21
C LEU A 119 1.29 -6.75 27.62
N SER A 120 2.11 -7.24 26.69
CA SER A 120 3.10 -8.30 26.94
C SER A 120 4.08 -7.91 28.04
N ASN A 121 4.54 -6.66 28.03
CA ASN A 121 5.50 -6.17 29.01
C ASN A 121 4.81 -5.71 30.29
N ASP A 122 3.64 -5.09 30.16
CA ASP A 122 2.96 -4.48 31.30
C ASP A 122 2.24 -5.49 32.19
N ARG A 123 1.85 -6.68 31.67
CA ARG A 123 1.07 -7.69 32.42
C ARG A 123 1.50 -9.15 32.23
N ILE A 124 1.87 -9.55 31.02
CA ILE A 124 1.98 -10.98 30.68
C ILE A 124 3.33 -11.57 31.10
N GLY A 125 4.44 -10.97 30.67
CA GLY A 125 5.79 -11.49 30.89
C GLY A 125 6.29 -11.24 32.32
N ASP A 126 7.13 -12.16 32.83
CA ASP A 126 7.85 -11.91 34.09
C ASP A 126 8.80 -10.71 33.86
N PRO A 127 8.80 -9.69 34.74
CA PRO A 127 9.63 -8.50 34.58
C PRO A 127 11.14 -8.79 34.55
N ARG A 128 11.57 -9.98 35.01
CA ARG A 128 12.97 -10.43 34.99
C ARG A 128 13.31 -11.26 33.75
N ALA A 129 12.29 -11.78 33.06
CA ALA A 129 12.41 -12.63 31.89
C ALA A 129 11.25 -12.31 30.94
N GLY A 130 11.46 -11.25 30.14
CA GLY A 130 10.43 -10.72 29.25
C GLY A 130 9.87 -11.76 28.28
N HIS A 131 8.65 -11.49 27.80
CA HIS A 131 7.96 -12.36 26.85
C HIS A 131 8.75 -12.45 25.54
N ILE A 132 8.97 -13.66 25.02
CA ILE A 132 9.77 -13.90 23.81
C ILE A 132 9.03 -13.43 22.54
N SER A 133 7.69 -13.54 22.54
CA SER A 133 6.82 -12.94 21.52
C SER A 133 6.12 -11.69 22.08
N SER A 134 5.29 -11.06 21.25
CA SER A 134 4.42 -9.94 21.63
C SER A 134 2.98 -10.22 21.20
N VAL A 135 2.01 -9.88 22.05
CA VAL A 135 0.57 -9.90 21.71
C VAL A 135 0.10 -8.69 20.91
N GLN A 136 1.00 -7.73 20.67
CA GLN A 136 0.81 -6.57 19.80
C GLN A 136 2.12 -6.41 18.99
N GLU A 137 2.16 -6.93 17.76
CA GLU A 137 3.35 -6.88 16.88
C GLU A 137 3.77 -5.44 16.55
N VAL A 138 2.79 -4.54 16.45
CA VAL A 138 3.03 -3.17 16.02
C VAL A 138 3.76 -2.36 17.10
N TRP A 139 3.91 -2.90 18.32
CA TRP A 139 4.72 -2.28 19.36
C TRP A 139 6.20 -2.64 19.24
N GLY A 140 7.09 -1.66 19.40
CA GLY A 140 8.50 -1.91 19.64
C GLY A 140 9.45 -0.93 18.96
N ARG A 141 10.75 -1.17 19.14
CA ARG A 141 11.85 -0.42 18.50
C ARG A 141 11.86 1.10 18.79
N GLY A 142 11.22 1.51 19.89
CA GLY A 142 11.41 2.82 20.51
C GLY A 142 10.22 3.78 20.48
N GLN A 143 9.06 3.40 19.93
CA GLN A 143 7.85 4.23 19.88
C GLN A 143 8.14 5.69 19.44
N THR A 144 8.66 5.84 18.21
CA THR A 144 9.14 7.11 17.69
C THR A 144 9.14 7.13 16.16
N TRP A 145 9.54 8.26 15.58
CA TRP A 145 9.76 8.44 14.15
C TRP A 145 11.03 7.72 13.69
N ARG A 146 10.93 6.96 12.58
CA ARG A 146 12.05 6.23 11.97
C ARG A 146 12.04 6.38 10.46
N LEU A 147 13.22 6.56 9.88
CA LEU A 147 13.44 6.28 8.46
C LEU A 147 13.41 4.76 8.27
N THR A 148 12.37 4.26 7.61
CA THR A 148 12.06 2.82 7.55
C THR A 148 12.45 2.22 6.21
N GLN A 149 12.26 2.97 5.12
CA GLN A 149 12.77 2.60 3.80
C GLN A 149 13.39 3.81 3.12
N LEU A 150 14.54 3.61 2.50
CA LEU A 150 15.18 4.55 1.58
C LEU A 150 16.05 3.75 0.62
N TRP A 151 15.52 3.30 -0.50
CA TRP A 151 16.29 2.44 -1.41
C TRP A 151 16.02 2.74 -2.88
N LEU A 152 17.00 2.37 -3.69
CA LEU A 152 16.95 2.33 -5.15
C LEU A 152 17.07 0.86 -5.59
N LYS A 153 16.24 0.44 -6.54
CA LYS A 153 16.26 -0.91 -7.11
C LYS A 153 16.31 -0.82 -8.63
N GLN A 154 17.17 -1.61 -9.26
CA GLN A 154 17.25 -1.69 -10.71
C GLN A 154 17.31 -3.14 -11.18
N GLN A 155 16.56 -3.43 -12.25
CA GLN A 155 16.59 -4.72 -12.92
C GLN A 155 17.42 -4.66 -14.21
N TYR A 156 18.12 -5.75 -14.50
CA TYR A 156 18.97 -5.93 -15.67
C TYR A 156 18.61 -7.22 -16.41
N PHE A 157 19.02 -7.32 -17.67
CA PHE A 157 18.85 -8.52 -18.50
C PHE A 157 17.39 -9.01 -18.55
N ASP A 158 16.48 -8.09 -18.91
CA ASP A 158 15.04 -8.34 -18.99
C ASP A 158 14.44 -8.96 -17.72
N GLY A 159 14.95 -8.52 -16.57
CA GLY A 159 14.47 -8.93 -15.25
C GLY A 159 15.21 -10.13 -14.64
N ALA A 160 16.20 -10.71 -15.31
CA ALA A 160 16.93 -11.85 -14.74
C ALA A 160 17.72 -11.47 -13.47
N LEU A 161 18.29 -10.27 -13.42
CA LEU A 161 19.06 -9.77 -12.28
C LEU A 161 18.40 -8.54 -11.66
N ASP A 162 18.16 -8.55 -10.35
CA ASP A 162 17.51 -7.48 -9.59
C ASP A 162 18.41 -7.02 -8.43
N VAL A 163 18.92 -5.80 -8.51
CA VAL A 163 19.86 -5.22 -7.54
C VAL A 163 19.18 -4.08 -6.79
N LYS A 164 19.17 -4.17 -5.46
CA LYS A 164 18.61 -3.15 -4.56
C LYS A 164 19.66 -2.68 -3.57
N PHE A 165 19.79 -1.37 -3.45
CA PHE A 165 20.72 -0.74 -2.54
C PHE A 165 20.06 0.42 -1.81
N GLY A 166 20.35 0.56 -0.52
CA GLY A 166 19.85 1.65 0.28
C GLY A 166 19.70 1.26 1.74
N ARG A 167 18.63 1.74 2.37
CA ARG A 167 18.26 1.45 3.75
C ARG A 167 16.92 0.73 3.83
N PHE A 168 16.93 -0.47 4.39
CA PHE A 168 15.74 -1.31 4.62
C PHE A 168 16.07 -2.36 5.68
N GLY A 169 15.05 -3.05 6.20
CA GLY A 169 15.22 -4.18 7.12
C GLY A 169 15.35 -5.50 6.37
N GLU A 170 16.05 -6.49 6.93
CA GLU A 170 16.35 -7.74 6.22
C GLU A 170 15.07 -8.54 5.89
N GLY A 171 14.07 -8.49 6.79
CA GLY A 171 12.77 -9.14 6.63
C GLY A 171 11.95 -8.71 5.41
N GLU A 172 12.32 -7.58 4.78
CA GLU A 172 11.67 -7.08 3.57
C GLU A 172 11.93 -7.96 2.34
N ASP A 173 13.10 -8.62 2.28
CA ASP A 173 13.50 -9.46 1.15
C ASP A 173 13.92 -10.88 1.56
N PHE A 174 14.20 -11.13 2.84
CA PHE A 174 14.64 -12.43 3.35
C PHE A 174 13.72 -12.92 4.47
N ASN A 175 13.35 -14.19 4.44
CA ASN A 175 12.44 -14.79 5.42
C ASN A 175 11.12 -14.00 5.57
N SER A 176 10.67 -13.34 4.50
CA SER A 176 9.45 -12.54 4.49
C SER A 176 8.22 -13.41 4.71
N PHE A 177 7.33 -12.94 5.57
CA PHE A 177 6.05 -13.57 5.89
C PHE A 177 4.99 -12.46 6.07
N PRO A 178 3.71 -12.71 5.74
CA PRO A 178 2.64 -11.73 5.95
C PRO A 178 2.51 -11.28 7.42
N CYS A 179 1.74 -10.22 7.65
CA CYS A 179 1.49 -9.67 8.98
C CYS A 179 0.01 -9.33 9.17
N ASP A 180 -0.84 -10.35 9.04
CA ASP A 180 -2.29 -10.21 9.26
C ASP A 180 -2.69 -10.54 10.71
N PHE A 181 -1.84 -11.29 11.43
CA PHE A 181 -2.07 -11.65 12.83
C PHE A 181 -1.45 -10.63 13.79
N GLN A 182 -2.17 -10.32 14.87
CA GLN A 182 -1.71 -9.40 15.92
C GLN A 182 -0.52 -9.94 16.73
N ASN A 183 -0.38 -11.26 16.82
CA ASN A 183 0.71 -11.89 17.58
C ASN A 183 1.98 -11.93 16.72
N LEU A 184 3.08 -11.42 17.28
CA LEU A 184 4.36 -11.29 16.58
C LEU A 184 4.93 -12.62 16.06
N ALA A 185 4.60 -13.75 16.69
CA ALA A 185 5.00 -15.08 16.24
C ALA A 185 4.39 -15.49 14.88
N PHE A 186 3.37 -14.77 14.42
CA PHE A 186 2.68 -14.99 13.14
C PHE A 186 2.68 -13.74 12.26
N CYS A 187 3.57 -12.79 12.53
CA CYS A 187 3.73 -11.58 11.74
C CYS A 187 5.19 -11.36 11.35
N GLY A 188 5.43 -11.15 10.05
CA GLY A 188 6.73 -10.73 9.53
C GLY A 188 7.82 -11.80 9.64
N SER A 189 9.06 -11.38 9.34
CA SER A 189 10.22 -12.29 9.36
C SER A 189 10.52 -12.77 10.78
N GLN A 190 10.33 -14.07 11.01
CA GLN A 190 10.51 -14.69 12.31
C GLN A 190 11.98 -14.73 12.77
N VAL A 191 12.93 -14.81 11.84
CA VAL A 191 14.36 -14.71 12.19
C VAL A 191 14.65 -13.37 12.88
N GLY A 192 14.05 -12.27 12.43
CA GLY A 192 14.18 -10.96 13.08
C GLY A 192 13.48 -10.83 14.44
N ASN A 193 12.60 -11.77 14.80
CA ASN A 193 11.98 -11.85 16.12
C ASN A 193 12.91 -12.59 17.10
N TRP A 194 13.39 -13.78 16.70
CA TRP A 194 14.20 -14.64 17.58
C TRP A 194 15.68 -14.24 17.66
N ALA A 195 16.23 -13.62 16.60
CA ALA A 195 17.58 -13.07 16.54
C ALA A 195 17.54 -11.52 16.41
N GLY A 196 16.52 -10.90 17.01
CA GLY A 196 16.21 -9.48 16.86
C GLY A 196 17.21 -8.49 17.47
N SER A 197 18.32 -8.98 18.02
CA SER A 197 19.46 -8.20 18.50
C SER A 197 20.44 -7.81 17.38
N ILE A 198 20.45 -8.56 16.27
CA ILE A 198 21.35 -8.34 15.13
C ILE A 198 20.62 -8.26 13.78
N TRP A 199 19.45 -8.89 13.67
CA TRP A 199 18.57 -8.82 12.51
C TRP A 199 17.43 -7.86 12.84
N TYR A 200 17.24 -6.79 12.06
CA TYR A 200 16.21 -5.82 12.34
C TYR A 200 15.23 -5.69 11.17
N ASN A 201 14.03 -6.20 11.40
CA ASN A 201 12.90 -6.00 10.49
C ASN A 201 12.43 -4.53 10.50
N TRP A 202 11.45 -4.24 9.62
CA TRP A 202 10.58 -3.08 9.75
C TRP A 202 10.13 -2.91 11.22
N PRO A 203 10.19 -1.69 11.81
CA PRO A 203 10.42 -0.39 11.17
C PRO A 203 11.89 0.09 11.20
N VAL A 204 12.84 -0.79 11.48
CA VAL A 204 14.26 -0.42 11.46
C VAL A 204 14.77 -0.43 10.02
N SER A 205 15.69 0.49 9.70
CA SER A 205 16.45 0.45 8.46
C SER A 205 17.94 0.40 8.75
N GLN A 206 18.69 -0.34 7.92
CA GLN A 206 20.15 -0.34 7.89
C GLN A 206 20.61 -0.22 6.44
N TRP A 207 21.84 0.26 6.24
CA TRP A 207 22.48 0.18 4.92
C TRP A 207 22.59 -1.28 4.49
N ALA A 208 22.05 -1.58 3.31
CA ALA A 208 21.95 -2.92 2.79
C ALA A 208 22.09 -2.94 1.27
N LEU A 209 22.63 -4.05 0.77
CA LEU A 209 22.67 -4.42 -0.64
C LEU A 209 22.03 -5.80 -0.76
N ARG A 210 21.08 -5.94 -1.67
CA ARG A 210 20.45 -7.22 -1.99
C ARG A 210 20.48 -7.45 -3.49
N VAL A 211 21.06 -8.58 -3.89
CA VAL A 211 21.09 -9.08 -5.26
C VAL A 211 20.19 -10.30 -5.35
N LYS A 212 19.28 -10.30 -6.33
CA LYS A 212 18.38 -11.42 -6.62
C LYS A 212 18.54 -11.84 -8.08
N TYR A 213 18.62 -13.15 -8.29
CA TYR A 213 18.54 -13.76 -9.61
C TYR A 213 17.20 -14.49 -9.70
N ASN A 214 16.40 -14.18 -10.72
CA ASN A 214 15.05 -14.72 -10.89
C ASN A 214 15.04 -15.99 -11.76
#